data_AF-A0A553BKB5-F1
#
_entry.id   AF-A0A553BKB5-F1
#
_cell.length_a   1.000
_cell.length_b   1.000
_cell.length_c   1.000
_cell.angle_alpha   90.00
_cell.angle_beta   90.00
_cell.angle_gamma   90.00
#
_symmetry.space_group_name_H-M   'P 1'
#
loop_
_entity.id
_entity.type
_entity.pdbx_description
1 polymer ?
#
loop_
_entity_poly.entity_id
_entity_poly.type
_entity_poly.pdbx_seq_one_letter_code
_entity_poly.pdbx_strand_id
1 'polypeptide(L)' 'MSTLEIKLEIFDKLKEVEDISLLKKIQKLLKSIPAETSYILSEAEIEILEMSEEDIKAGRVISQEQLDKEDLEWLSKL' A
#
# COMPACT_ATOMS: atom_id res chain seq x y z
N MET A 1 13.57 -1.53 17.16
CA MET A 1 13.68 -1.67 15.70
C MET A 1 12.35 -2.20 15.18
N SER A 2 11.61 -1.35 14.47
CA SER A 2 10.43 -1.69 13.70
C SER A 2 10.82 -2.56 12.49
N THR A 3 9.90 -3.39 12.03
CA THR A 3 10.05 -4.16 10.78
C THR A 3 10.40 -3.27 9.58
N LEU A 4 9.95 -2.02 9.56
CA LEU A 4 10.28 -1.05 8.52
C LEU A 4 11.76 -0.62 8.57
N GLU A 5 12.29 -0.38 9.76
CA GLU A 5 13.69 0.03 9.95
C GLU A 5 14.65 -1.06 9.46
N ILE A 6 14.33 -2.33 9.73
CA ILE A 6 15.12 -3.48 9.27
C ILE A 6 15.07 -3.61 7.74
N LYS A 7 13.91 -3.39 7.11
CA LYS A 7 13.78 -3.43 5.64
C LYS A 7 14.58 -2.32 4.96
N LEU A 8 14.57 -1.10 5.52
CA LEU A 8 15.33 0.04 4.99
C LEU A 8 16.84 -0.19 5.10
N GLU A 9 17.31 -0.70 6.24
CA GLU A 9 18.74 -1.02 6.42
C GLU A 9 19.23 -2.09 5.42
N ILE A 10 18.40 -3.11 5.16
CA ILE A 10 18.70 -4.13 4.13
C ILE A 10 18.73 -3.49 2.74
N PHE A 11 17.78 -2.60 2.43
CA PHE A 11 17.71 -1.94 1.13
C PHE A 11 18.92 -1.04 0.88
N ASP A 12 19.36 -0.27 1.87
CA ASP A 12 20.54 0.60 1.72
C ASP A 12 21.82 -0.21 1.55
N LYS A 13 21.99 -1.30 2.31
CA LYS A 13 23.10 -2.24 2.09
C LYS A 13 23.09 -2.87 0.70
N LEU A 14 21.91 -3.15 0.13
CA LEU A 14 21.80 -3.69 -1.22
C LEU A 14 22.19 -2.69 -2.31
N LYS A 15 22.03 -1.37 -2.09
CA LYS A 15 22.47 -0.35 -3.05
C LYS A 15 24.00 -0.28 -3.19
N GLU A 16 24.72 -0.57 -2.12
CA GLU A 16 26.19 -0.52 -2.08
C GLU A 16 26.85 -1.79 -2.67
N VAL A 17 26.08 -2.86 -2.86
CA VAL A 17 26.59 -4.13 -3.40
C VAL A 17 26.64 -4.08 -4.92
N GLU A 18 27.85 -4.13 -5.48
CA GLU A 18 28.06 -4.27 -6.93
C GLU A 18 28.22 -5.74 -7.38
N ASP A 19 28.34 -6.69 -6.44
CA ASP A 19 28.51 -8.11 -6.75
C ASP A 19 27.20 -8.77 -7.23
N ILE A 20 27.13 -8.99 -8.54
CA ILE A 20 26.00 -9.65 -9.23
C ILE A 20 25.76 -11.09 -8.72
N SER A 21 26.80 -11.82 -8.34
CA SER A 21 26.69 -13.18 -7.81
C SER A 21 26.01 -13.19 -6.44
N LEU A 22 26.36 -12.22 -5.59
CA LEU A 22 25.72 -12.02 -4.29
C LEU A 22 24.24 -11.63 -4.47
N LEU A 23 23.96 -10.64 -5.34
CA LEU A 23 22.60 -10.19 -5.64
C LEU A 23 21.71 -11.32 -6.18
N LYS A 24 22.24 -12.20 -7.05
CA LYS A 24 21.50 -13.36 -7.56
C LYS A 24 21.14 -14.36 -6.46
N LYS A 25 22.03 -14.59 -5.49
CA LYS A 25 21.75 -15.48 -4.35
C LYS A 25 20.67 -14.88 -3.44
N ILE A 26 20.76 -13.59 -3.16
CA ILE A 26 19.76 -12.86 -2.35
C ILE A 26 18.40 -12.88 -3.06
N GLN A 27 18.36 -12.60 -4.36
CA GLN A 27 17.14 -12.66 -5.16
C GLN A 27 16.50 -14.06 -5.11
N LYS A 28 17.29 -15.12 -5.21
CA LYS A 28 16.80 -16.50 -5.13
C LYS A 28 16.22 -16.82 -3.74
N LEU A 29 16.86 -16.30 -2.68
CA LEU A 29 16.41 -16.48 -1.30
C LEU A 29 15.07 -15.76 -1.06
N LEU A 30 14.95 -14.51 -1.51
CA LEU A 30 13.71 -13.74 -1.43
C LEU A 30 12.56 -14.36 -2.24
N LYS A 31 12.85 -14.92 -3.41
CA LYS A 31 11.85 -15.64 -4.23
C LYS A 31 11.39 -16.98 -3.64
N SER A 32 12.18 -17.58 -2.75
CA SER A 32 11.84 -18.85 -2.11
C SER A 32 10.91 -18.69 -0.91
N ILE A 33 10.74 -17.46 -0.43
CA ILE A 33 9.75 -17.14 0.58
C ILE A 33 8.38 -17.21 -0.12
N PRO A 34 7.48 -18.13 0.29
CA PRO A 34 6.12 -18.12 -0.25
C PRO A 34 5.57 -16.73 -0.02
N ALA A 35 5.14 -16.07 -1.08
CA ALA A 35 4.41 -14.82 -0.93
C ALA A 35 3.21 -15.13 -0.04
N GLU A 36 3.23 -14.66 1.20
CA GLU A 36 1.99 -14.46 1.92
C GLU A 36 1.18 -13.53 1.03
N THR A 37 0.15 -14.10 0.40
CA THR A 37 -0.73 -13.43 -0.56
C THR A 37 -1.58 -12.35 0.10
N SER A 38 -1.42 -12.14 1.42
CA SER A 38 -2.00 -11.04 2.16
C SER A 38 -1.22 -9.76 1.90
N TYR A 39 -1.86 -8.85 1.18
CA TYR A 39 -1.43 -7.46 1.12
C TYR A 39 -1.39 -6.88 2.54
N ILE A 40 -0.21 -6.41 2.97
CA ILE A 40 -0.06 -5.72 4.24
C ILE A 40 -0.29 -4.24 3.96
N LEU A 41 -1.38 -3.70 4.49
CA LEU A 41 -1.73 -2.29 4.40
C LEU A 41 -0.65 -1.44 5.09
N SER A 42 -0.29 -0.32 4.48
CA SER A 42 0.48 0.74 5.11
C SER A 42 -0.36 1.48 6.17
N GLU A 43 0.29 2.20 7.08
CA GLU A 43 -0.40 2.99 8.11
C GLU A 43 -1.40 3.98 7.50
N ALA A 44 -1.05 4.64 6.39
CA ALA A 44 -1.94 5.57 5.69
C ALA A 44 -3.17 4.88 5.08
N GLU A 45 -3.02 3.66 4.56
CA GLU A 45 -4.16 2.90 4.02
C GLU A 45 -5.08 2.40 5.13
N ILE A 46 -4.53 2.04 6.30
CA ILE A 46 -5.31 1.70 7.49
C ILE A 46 -6.10 2.93 7.96
N GLU A 47 -5.46 4.09 8.05
CA GLU A 47 -6.11 5.35 8.44
C GLU A 47 -7.29 5.70 7.52
N ILE A 48 -7.13 5.58 6.19
CA ILE A 48 -8.21 5.81 5.23
C ILE A 48 -9.40 4.85 5.46
N LEU A 49 -9.12 3.59 5.79
CA LEU A 49 -10.17 2.61 6.08
C LEU A 49 -10.88 2.92 7.40
N GLU A 50 -10.15 3.33 8.44
CA GLU A 50 -10.73 3.75 9.73
C GLU A 50 -11.64 4.96 9.56
N MET A 51 -11.21 5.97 8.81
CA MET A 51 -12.04 7.13 8.45
C MET A 51 -13.33 6.70 7.72
N SER A 52 -13.20 5.76 6.78
CA SER A 52 -14.35 5.23 6.04
C SER A 52 -15.33 4.48 6.96
N GLU A 53 -14.83 3.71 7.94
CA GLU A 53 -15.69 3.07 8.93
C GLU A 53 -16.44 4.08 9.81
N GLU A 54 -15.78 5.17 10.20
CA GLU A 54 -16.41 6.25 10.97
C GLU A 54 -17.51 6.94 10.18
N ASP A 55 -17.29 7.21 8.89
CA ASP A 55 -18.28 7.79 8.00
C ASP A 55 -19.52 6.88 7.86
N ILE A 56 -19.31 5.57 7.72
CA ILE A 56 -20.40 4.59 7.68
C ILE A 56 -21.17 4.58 9.01
N LYS A 57 -20.47 4.52 10.16
CA LYS A 57 -21.08 4.53 11.50
C LYS A 57 -21.88 5.81 11.76
N ALA A 58 -21.40 6.94 11.26
CA ALA A 58 -22.05 8.23 11.41
C ALA A 58 -23.13 8.51 10.35
N GLY A 59 -23.35 7.60 9.40
CA GLY A 59 -24.31 7.77 8.31
C GLY A 59 -23.91 8.85 7.29
N ARG A 60 -22.63 9.22 7.23
CA ARG A 60 -22.06 10.14 6.23
C ARG A 60 -21.80 9.39 4.93
N VAL A 61 -22.85 8.79 4.38
CA VAL A 61 -22.82 8.02 3.14
C VAL A 61 -23.77 8.65 2.13
N ILE A 62 -23.42 8.56 0.85
CA ILE A 62 -24.28 8.95 -0.26
C ILE A 62 -24.66 7.71 -1.07
N SER A 63 -25.80 7.75 -1.76
CA SER A 63 -26.17 6.68 -2.68
C SER A 63 -25.27 6.71 -3.92
N GLN A 64 -25.12 5.54 -4.56
CA GLN A 64 -24.39 5.46 -5.83
C GLN A 64 -24.98 6.41 -6.88
N GLU A 65 -26.31 6.51 -6.97
CA GLU A 65 -26.99 7.42 -7.90
C GLU A 65 -26.65 8.89 -7.65
N GLN A 66 -26.48 9.28 -6.39
CA GLN A 66 -26.07 10.64 -6.03
C GLN A 66 -24.60 10.90 -6.39
N LEU A 67 -23.71 9.94 -6.12
CA LEU A 67 -22.30 10.02 -6.50
C LEU A 67 -22.15 10.15 -8.03
N ASP A 68 -22.83 9.30 -8.80
CA ASP A 68 -22.79 9.31 -10.27
C ASP A 68 -23.23 10.67 -10.83
N LYS A 69 -24.24 11.29 -10.21
CA LYS A 69 -24.71 12.62 -10.60
C LYS A 69 -23.67 13.70 -10.32
N GLU A 70 -23.08 13.70 -9.13
CA GLU A 70 -22.05 14.67 -8.73
C GLU A 70 -20.79 14.54 -9.61
N ASP A 71 -20.39 13.32 -9.94
CA ASP A 71 -19.27 13.04 -10.86
C ASP A 71 -19.54 13.60 -12.27
N LEU A 72 -20.74 13.41 -12.81
CA LEU A 72 -21.14 13.98 -14.10
C LEU A 72 -21.15 15.51 -14.07
N GLU A 73 -21.65 16.11 -12.98
CA GLU A 73 -21.63 17.56 -12.80
C GLU A 73 -20.19 18.09 -12.71
N TRP A 74 -19.29 17.39 -12.03
CA TRP A 74 -17.87 17.74 -11.93
C TRP A 74 -17.18 17.67 -13.29
N LEU A 75 -17.37 16.58 -14.03
CA LEU A 75 -16.82 16.39 -15.38
C LEU A 75 -17.33 17.43 -16.38
N SER A 76 -18.58 17.90 -16.22
CA SER A 76 -19.16 18.94 -17.09
C SER A 76 -18.61 20.35 -16.85
N LYS A 77 -17.89 20.56 -15.73
CA LYS A 77 -17.27 21.85 -15.35
C LYS A 77 -15.79 21.93 -15.72
N LEU A 78 -15.23 20.87 -16.33
CA LEU A 78 -13.91 20.82 -16.95
C LEU A 78 -13.98 21.26 -18.42
#